data_AF-A0A382GKY8-F1
#
_entry.id   AF-A0A382GKY8-F1
#
_cell.length_a   1.000
_cell.length_b   1.000
_cell.length_c   1.000
_cell.angle_alpha   90.00
_cell.angle_beta   90.00
_cell.angle_gamma   90.00
#
_symmetry.space_group_name_H-M   'P 1'
#
loop_
_entity.id
_entity.type
_entity.pdbx_description
1 polymer ?
#
loop_
_entity_poly.entity_id
_entity_poly.type
_entity_poly.pdbx_seq_one_letter_code
_entity_poly.pdbx_strand_id
1 'polypeptide(L)' 'MKVIITTLLVALLASFPVRAAWELDAEKSALTFVSTKATNIAEVHRFTDLSGAMDGEGEVTIKIGLGS' A
#
# COMPACT_ATOMS: atom_id res chain seq x y z
N MET A 1 -11.99 -40.67 17.56
CA MET A 1 -10.81 -40.56 16.66
C MET A 1 -11.17 -40.05 15.26
N LYS A 2 -12.17 -40.62 14.57
CA LYS A 2 -12.63 -40.14 13.23
C LYS A 2 -13.02 -38.65 13.18
N VAL A 3 -13.81 -38.17 14.13
CA VAL A 3 -14.25 -36.75 14.17
C VAL A 3 -13.07 -35.79 14.26
N ILE A 4 -12.07 -36.07 15.09
CA ILE A 4 -10.87 -35.23 15.24
C ILE A 4 -10.08 -35.16 13.93
N ILE A 5 -9.95 -36.30 13.23
CA ILE A 5 -9.27 -36.36 11.92
C ILE A 5 -10.05 -35.54 10.88
N THR A 6 -11.38 -35.62 10.87
CA THR A 6 -12.22 -34.85 9.96
C THR A 6 -12.14 -33.35 10.26
N THR A 7 -12.15 -32.93 11.53
CA THR A 7 -12.01 -31.53 11.92
C THR A 7 -10.64 -30.96 11.56
N LEU A 8 -9.57 -31.74 11.76
CA LEU A 8 -8.20 -31.33 11.42
C LEU A 8 -8.01 -31.17 9.90
N LEU A 9 -8.62 -32.05 9.10
CA LEU A 9 -8.56 -31.97 7.64
C LEU A 9 -9.29 -30.73 7.11
N VAL A 10 -10.44 -30.37 7.69
CA VAL A 10 -11.17 -29.15 7.33
C VAL A 10 -10.38 -27.89 7.72
N ALA A 11 -9.72 -27.89 8.86
CA ALA A 11 -8.88 -26.76 9.29
C ALA A 11 -7.67 -26.54 8.37
N LEU A 12 -7.06 -27.62 7.87
CA LEU A 12 -5.94 -27.54 6.91
C LEU A 12 -6.37 -26.97 5.55
N LEU A 13 -7.60 -27.27 5.12
CA LEU A 13 -8.16 -26.75 3.87
C LEU A 13 -8.56 -25.26 3.97
N ALA A 14 -8.69 -24.72 5.18
CA ALA A 14 -9.07 -23.33 5.44
C ALA A 14 -7.87 -22.37 5.58
N SER A 15 -6.63 -22.85 5.44
CA SER A 15 -5.45 -21.98 5.49
C SER A 15 -5.30 -21.20 4.18
N PHE A 16 -5.86 -19.98 4.14
CA PHE A 16 -5.60 -19.05 3.06
C PHE A 16 -4.18 -18.47 3.20
N PRO A 17 -3.38 -18.40 2.13
CA PRO A 17 -2.13 -17.66 2.17
C PRO A 17 -2.46 -16.18 2.36
N VAL A 18 -2.20 -15.65 3.55
CA VAL A 18 -2.06 -14.20 3.74
C VAL A 18 -0.81 -13.79 2.98
N ARG A 19 -0.98 -13.22 1.78
CA ARG A 19 0.09 -12.50 1.12
C ARG A 19 0.22 -11.17 1.87
N ALA A 20 1.39 -10.92 2.46
CA ALA A 20 1.71 -9.65 3.10
C ALA A 20 1.91 -8.57 2.02
N ALA A 21 0.85 -8.25 1.28
CA ALA A 21 0.83 -7.10 0.40
C ALA A 21 0.82 -5.86 1.30
N TRP A 22 1.86 -5.05 1.21
CA TRP A 22 1.88 -3.77 1.91
C TRP A 22 1.05 -2.78 1.13
N GLU A 23 0.25 -2.00 1.82
CA GLU A 23 -0.54 -0.92 1.23
C GLU A 23 -0.08 0.42 1.84
N LEU A 24 -0.04 1.46 1.01
CA LEU A 24 0.28 2.80 1.46
C LEU A 24 -0.89 3.39 2.25
N ASP A 25 -0.64 3.77 3.50
CA ASP A 25 -1.60 4.52 4.32
C ASP A 25 -1.59 5.99 3.89
N ALA A 26 -2.60 6.39 3.10
CA ALA A 26 -2.70 7.73 2.54
C ALA A 26 -2.87 8.83 3.61
N GLU A 27 -3.48 8.51 4.76
CA GLU A 27 -3.67 9.48 5.84
C GLU A 27 -2.38 9.75 6.61
N LYS A 28 -1.46 8.79 6.64
CA LYS A 28 -0.15 8.90 7.31
C LYS A 28 1.02 9.12 6.36
N SER A 29 0.76 9.31 5.08
CA SER A 29 1.77 9.53 4.05
C SER A 29 1.68 10.92 3.43
N ALA A 30 2.79 11.43 2.91
CA ALA A 30 2.82 12.68 2.19
C ALA A 30 3.83 12.63 1.05
N LEU A 31 3.43 13.09 -0.13
CA LEU A 31 4.31 13.36 -1.25
C LEU A 31 4.30 14.86 -1.55
N THR A 32 5.46 15.49 -1.43
CA THR A 32 5.65 16.92 -1.65
C THR A 32 6.69 17.17 -2.72
N PHE A 33 6.54 18.30 -3.42
CA PHE A 33 7.56 18.79 -4.33
C PHE A 33 7.77 20.29 -4.11
N VAL A 34 8.98 20.75 -4.45
CA VAL A 34 9.36 22.16 -4.32
C VAL A 34 9.62 22.73 -5.70
N SER A 35 8.97 23.85 -6.01
CA SER A 35 9.28 24.67 -7.19
C SER A 35 9.99 25.94 -6.76
N THR A 36 10.78 26.54 -7.66
CA THR A 36 11.32 27.88 -7.46
C THR A 36 10.81 28.78 -8.58
N LYS A 37 10.23 29.92 -8.22
CA LYS A 37 9.84 30.97 -9.17
C LYS A 37 10.67 32.23 -8.94
N ALA A 38 10.78 33.05 -9.99
CA ALA A 38 11.54 34.30 -9.96
C ALA A 38 12.99 34.14 -9.44
N THR A 39 13.61 32.98 -9.67
CA THR A 39 14.99 32.64 -9.22
C THR A 39 15.15 32.35 -7.74
N ASN A 40 14.33 32.95 -6.85
CA ASN A 40 14.58 32.89 -5.40
C ASN A 40 13.33 32.65 -4.52
N ILE A 41 12.13 32.49 -5.10
CA ILE A 41 10.92 32.21 -4.33
C ILE A 41 10.64 30.71 -4.38
N ALA A 42 10.89 30.01 -3.27
CA ALA A 42 10.55 28.60 -3.12
C ALA A 42 9.07 28.41 -2.77
N GLU A 43 8.41 27.47 -3.43
CA GLU A 43 7.02 27.09 -3.19
C GLU A 43 6.95 25.59 -2.90
N VAL A 44 6.23 25.21 -1.85
CA VAL A 44 6.03 23.81 -1.46
C VAL A 44 4.62 23.39 -1.83
N HIS A 45 4.53 22.29 -2.57
CA HIS A 45 3.27 21.71 -3.03
C HIS A 45 3.13 20.29 -2.49
N ARG A 46 1.89 19.81 -2.38
CA ARG A 46 1.58 18.47 -1.88
C ARG A 46 0.50 17.83 -2.74
N PHE A 47 0.68 16.56 -3.09
CA PHE A 47 -0.40 15.74 -3.65
C PHE A 47 -1.29 15.22 -2.53
N THR A 48 -2.61 15.33 -2.71
CA THR A 48 -3.61 14.89 -1.72
C THR A 48 -4.25 13.56 -2.06
N ASP A 49 -4.10 13.09 -3.30
CA ASP A 49 -4.57 11.78 -3.75
C ASP A 49 -3.36 10.87 -3.99
N LEU A 50 -3.14 9.96 -3.04
CA LEU A 50 -2.03 9.01 -3.03
C LEU A 50 -2.56 7.62 -2.74
N SER A 51 -2.11 6.65 -3.53
CA SER A 51 -2.27 5.23 -3.23
C SER A 51 -1.00 4.48 -3.62
N GLY A 52 -0.83 3.28 -3.10
CA GLY A 52 0.35 2.49 -3.41
C GLY A 52 0.32 1.13 -2.76
N ALA A 53 1.13 0.23 -3.29
CA ALA A 53 1.27 -1.11 -2.75
C ALA A 53 2.67 -1.68 -3.02
N MET A 54 3.06 -2.68 -2.24
CA MET A 54 4.19 -3.55 -2.53
C MET A 54 3.68 -4.96 -2.76
N ASP A 55 4.09 -5.58 -3.86
CA ASP A 55 3.71 -6.95 -4.16
C ASP A 55 4.60 -7.98 -3.43
N GLY A 56 4.31 -9.27 -3.64
CA GLY A 56 5.06 -10.35 -3.00
C GLY A 56 6.47 -10.59 -3.57
N GLU A 57 6.83 -9.93 -4.67
CA GLU A 57 8.18 -9.94 -5.26
C GLU A 57 9.00 -8.73 -4.81
N GLY A 58 8.37 -7.80 -4.09
CA GLY A 58 8.98 -6.59 -3.57
C GLY A 58 8.87 -5.40 -4.52
N GLU A 59 8.09 -5.50 -5.60
CA GLU A 59 7.82 -4.38 -6.49
C GLU A 59 6.91 -3.37 -5.79
N VAL A 60 7.35 -2.11 -5.73
CA VAL A 60 6.60 -1.01 -5.12
C VAL A 60 5.99 -0.14 -6.21
N THR A 61 4.69 0.07 -6.13
CA THR A 61 3.95 1.01 -6.98
C THR A 61 3.40 2.15 -6.15
N ILE A 62 3.58 3.39 -6.60
CA ILE A 62 2.95 4.60 -6.06
C ILE A 62 2.15 5.26 -7.17
N LYS A 63 0.88 5.58 -6.90
CA LYS A 63 -0.02 6.28 -7.81
C LYS A 63 -0.36 7.65 -7.23
N ILE A 64 -0.30 8.65 -8.09
CA ILE A 64 -0.49 10.05 -7.74
C ILE A 64 -1.66 10.58 -8.56
N GLY A 65 -2.73 11.02 -7.89
CA GLY A 65 -3.80 11.74 -8.55
C GLY A 65 -3.36 13.16 -8.90
N LEU A 66 -3.44 13.52 -10.19
CA LEU A 66 -3.02 14.85 -10.69
C LEU A 66 -4.17 15.85 -10.84
N GLY A 67 -5.42 15.40 -10.75
CA GLY A 67 -6.62 16.19 -11.05
C GLY A 67 -7.42 16.65 -9.84
N SER A 68 -6.83 16.60 -8.64
CA SER A 68 -7.50 16.99 -7.39
C SER A 68 -7.49 18.50 -7.15
#